data_AF-A0A3E1P0X8-F1
#
_entry.id   AF-A0A3E1P0X8-F1
#
_cell.length_a   1.000
_cell.length_b   1.000
_cell.length_c   1.000
_cell.angle_alpha   90.00
_cell.angle_beta   90.00
_cell.angle_gamma   90.00
#
_symmetry.space_group_name_H-M   'P 1'
#
loop_
_entity.id
_entity.type
_entity.pdbx_description
1 polymer ?
#
loop_
_entity_poly.entity_id
_entity_poly.type
_entity_poly.pdbx_seq_one_letter_code
_entity_poly.pdbx_strand_id
1 'polypeptide(L)'
;MKVFKFGGASLESIERIQQVAAIVQSFPDQQILIVISAMGKTTNELEKVAENFYLRKREIAAQLLFNIEKSHTEVAEKLLGSRTHPVFDQLQTFFTEAEWTLGEKPGRPYDYYYDQLVSLGELLSTAIVSAYFNLAGVPNTWLDVRDVFRTDDTFREANIDWEVTGRQVEQKVLPLFKKTNVVVTQGFIGSTDENESVTLGREGSDYSAAVFANLLNAESETIWKDVEGLKNADPKLFPNTINIPEISFSEVIEMAYYGAQVIHPKTIKPLQNKQIPLYVKSFLNKDLPGTVIREDIDVKQLPPIIVVKKNQVLLTITAKDFGFVTEDRISDIYELFHKLKIKINLMQNAAISFSCCIDNSPEKIETLIKALHENYKIEYNEGLELLTVRYNKDGVMNELINNRTVLLEQRSPVTIQALLK
;
A
#
# COMPACT_ATOMS: atom_id res chain seq x y z
N MET A 1 -15.71 13.07 13.87
CA MET A 1 -15.80 11.71 13.28
C MET A 1 -14.39 11.25 12.98
N LYS A 2 -14.07 9.98 13.22
CA LYS A 2 -12.73 9.40 12.97
C LYS A 2 -12.80 8.34 11.88
N VAL A 3 -11.69 8.12 11.18
CA VAL A 3 -11.54 7.02 10.24
C VAL A 3 -10.45 6.09 10.72
N PHE A 4 -10.76 4.81 10.89
CA PHE A 4 -9.77 3.78 11.25
C PHE A 4 -9.53 2.86 10.08
N LYS A 5 -8.28 2.47 9.90
CA LYS A 5 -7.88 1.46 8.93
C LYS A 5 -7.21 0.29 9.64
N PHE A 6 -7.69 -0.92 9.38
CA PHE A 6 -7.09 -2.17 9.85
C PHE A 6 -6.57 -2.98 8.65
N GLY A 7 -5.30 -3.40 8.70
CA GLY A 7 -4.70 -4.22 7.66
C GLY A 7 -5.00 -5.72 7.82
N GLY A 8 -4.57 -6.53 6.85
CA GLY A 8 -4.76 -7.99 6.90
C GLY A 8 -4.09 -8.66 8.10
N ALA A 9 -2.95 -8.12 8.57
CA ALA A 9 -2.27 -8.60 9.77
C ALA A 9 -3.11 -8.44 11.04
N SER A 10 -3.87 -7.35 11.20
CA SER A 10 -4.80 -7.17 12.34
C SER A 10 -5.98 -8.15 12.33
N LEU A 11 -6.15 -8.92 11.25
CA LEU A 11 -7.29 -9.83 11.05
C LEU A 11 -6.85 -11.27 10.75
N GLU A 12 -5.57 -11.61 10.92
CA GLU A 12 -5.05 -12.94 10.55
C GLU A 12 -5.47 -14.07 11.49
N SER A 13 -5.98 -13.73 12.69
CA SER A 13 -6.42 -14.71 13.69
C SER A 13 -7.66 -14.23 14.44
N ILE A 14 -8.35 -15.18 15.06
CA ILE A 14 -9.54 -14.93 15.90
C ILE A 14 -9.19 -13.94 17.02
N GLU A 15 -8.06 -14.14 17.69
CA GLU A 15 -7.60 -13.32 18.80
C GLU A 15 -7.33 -11.88 18.34
N ARG A 16 -6.77 -11.69 17.13
CA ARG A 16 -6.52 -10.35 16.60
C ARG A 16 -7.83 -9.65 16.21
N ILE A 17 -8.78 -10.36 15.62
CA ILE A 17 -10.13 -9.81 15.34
C ILE A 17 -10.82 -9.37 16.65
N GLN A 18 -10.69 -10.17 17.71
CA GLN A 18 -11.19 -9.82 19.05
C GLN A 18 -10.47 -8.57 19.61
N GLN A 19 -9.15 -8.46 19.45
CA GLN A 19 -8.39 -7.27 19.85
C GLN A 19 -8.85 -6.02 19.09
N VAL A 20 -9.10 -6.13 17.78
CA VAL A 20 -9.64 -5.02 16.98
C VAL A 20 -10.99 -4.58 17.53
N ALA A 21 -11.90 -5.50 17.87
CA ALA A 21 -13.17 -5.15 18.50
C ALA A 21 -12.97 -4.39 19.83
N ALA A 22 -12.05 -4.86 20.68
CA ALA A 22 -11.71 -4.19 21.94
C ALA A 22 -11.11 -2.79 21.73
N ILE A 23 -10.34 -2.57 20.66
CA ILE A 23 -9.86 -1.23 20.28
C ILE A 23 -11.05 -0.33 19.97
N VAL A 24 -11.98 -0.77 19.12
CA VAL A 24 -13.15 0.03 18.75
C VAL A 24 -14.01 0.35 19.97
N GLN A 25 -14.21 -0.61 20.88
CA GLN A 25 -14.93 -0.41 22.15
C GLN A 25 -14.33 0.67 23.05
N SER A 26 -13.02 0.94 22.93
CA SER A 26 -12.35 1.98 23.71
C SER A 26 -12.67 3.42 23.27
N PHE A 27 -13.49 3.58 22.23
CA PHE A 27 -13.97 4.87 21.73
C PHE A 27 -15.50 4.95 21.80
N PRO A 28 -16.10 4.90 23.02
CA PRO A 28 -17.55 4.99 23.17
C PRO A 28 -18.07 6.33 22.64
N ASP A 29 -19.28 6.31 22.08
CA ASP A 29 -20.02 7.47 21.57
C ASP A 29 -19.34 8.26 20.43
N GLN A 30 -18.24 7.75 19.87
CA GLN A 30 -17.56 8.37 18.74
C GLN A 30 -18.07 7.79 17.42
N GLN A 31 -18.37 8.67 16.46
CA GLN A 31 -18.64 8.24 15.09
C GLN A 31 -17.33 7.83 14.42
N ILE A 32 -17.24 6.55 14.04
CA ILE A 32 -16.05 5.92 13.46
C ILE A 32 -16.43 5.20 12.17
N LEU A 33 -15.79 5.58 11.06
CA LEU A 33 -15.77 4.78 9.85
C LEU A 33 -14.55 3.86 9.89
N ILE A 34 -14.75 2.56 9.69
CA ILE A 34 -13.70 1.55 9.73
C ILE A 34 -13.51 0.97 8.34
N VAL A 35 -12.33 1.16 7.78
CA VAL A 35 -11.86 0.54 6.54
C VAL A 35 -11.02 -0.69 6.90
N ILE A 36 -11.36 -1.82 6.30
CA ILE A 36 -10.68 -3.10 6.54
C ILE A 36 -10.06 -3.60 5.24
N SER A 37 -8.86 -4.19 5.33
CA SER A 37 -8.24 -4.98 4.26
C SER A 37 -8.70 -6.45 4.29
N ALA A 38 -8.41 -7.22 3.24
CA ALA A 38 -8.57 -8.66 3.21
C ALA A 38 -7.76 -9.33 4.34
N MET A 39 -8.28 -10.42 4.91
CA MET A 39 -7.64 -11.08 6.05
C MET A 39 -6.37 -11.85 5.66
N GLY A 40 -5.31 -11.77 6.48
CA GLY A 40 -4.10 -12.56 6.30
C GLY A 40 -3.48 -12.45 4.90
N LYS A 41 -3.41 -13.58 4.18
CA LYS A 41 -2.80 -13.70 2.84
C LYS A 41 -3.84 -13.87 1.71
N THR A 42 -5.12 -13.60 1.99
CA THR A 42 -6.22 -13.89 1.07
C THR A 42 -6.10 -13.17 -0.28
N THR A 43 -5.61 -11.93 -0.33
CA THR A 43 -5.33 -11.24 -1.60
C THR A 43 -4.40 -12.09 -2.49
N ASN A 44 -3.26 -12.52 -1.97
CA ASN A 44 -2.28 -13.33 -2.71
C ASN A 44 -2.85 -14.71 -3.13
N GLU A 45 -3.79 -15.25 -2.37
CA GLU A 45 -4.46 -16.50 -2.72
C GLU A 45 -5.47 -16.30 -3.86
N LEU A 46 -6.23 -15.20 -3.83
CA LEU A 46 -7.15 -14.82 -4.91
C LEU A 46 -6.41 -14.41 -6.19
N GLU A 47 -5.22 -13.82 -6.08
CA GLU A 47 -4.34 -13.57 -7.24
C GLU A 47 -4.01 -14.87 -7.98
N LYS A 48 -3.73 -15.95 -7.24
CA LYS A 48 -3.49 -17.28 -7.81
C LYS A 48 -4.75 -17.87 -8.44
N VAL A 49 -5.93 -17.60 -7.87
CA VAL A 49 -7.21 -18.00 -8.47
C VAL A 49 -7.36 -17.30 -9.84
N ALA A 50 -7.18 -15.97 -9.88
CA ALA A 50 -7.28 -15.17 -11.09
C ALA A 50 -6.25 -15.60 -12.15
N GLU A 51 -5.00 -15.85 -11.76
CA GLU A 51 -3.95 -16.35 -12.65
C GLU A 51 -4.32 -17.70 -13.27
N ASN A 52 -4.72 -18.68 -12.45
CA ASN A 52 -5.06 -20.01 -12.96
C ASN A 52 -6.34 -20.00 -13.81
N PHE A 53 -7.32 -19.16 -13.46
CA PHE A 53 -8.50 -18.91 -14.29
C PHE A 53 -8.10 -18.38 -15.67
N TYR A 54 -7.26 -17.34 -15.71
CA TYR A 54 -6.83 -16.71 -16.95
C TYR A 54 -6.01 -17.67 -17.84
N LEU A 55 -5.20 -18.52 -17.22
CA LEU A 55 -4.46 -19.60 -17.88
C LEU A 55 -5.35 -20.80 -18.29
N ARG A 56 -6.67 -20.70 -18.16
CA ARG A 56 -7.67 -21.73 -18.49
C ARG A 56 -7.51 -23.03 -17.69
N LYS A 57 -6.95 -22.94 -16.48
CA LYS A 57 -6.81 -24.06 -15.54
C LYS A 57 -7.96 -24.03 -14.53
N ARG A 58 -9.20 -24.16 -15.03
CA ARG A 58 -10.43 -23.97 -14.25
C ARG A 58 -10.50 -24.84 -12.99
N GLU A 59 -10.12 -26.11 -13.09
CA GLU A 59 -10.14 -27.04 -11.94
C GLU A 59 -9.22 -26.58 -10.80
N ILE A 60 -8.02 -26.06 -11.15
CA ILE A 60 -7.08 -25.52 -10.16
C ILE A 60 -7.64 -24.24 -9.54
N ALA A 61 -8.16 -23.32 -10.36
CA ALA A 61 -8.76 -22.08 -9.87
C ALA A 61 -9.95 -22.36 -8.92
N ALA A 62 -10.83 -23.29 -9.28
CA ALA A 62 -11.97 -23.69 -8.45
C ALA A 62 -11.53 -24.34 -7.13
N GLN A 63 -10.50 -25.20 -7.16
CA GLN A 63 -9.97 -25.81 -5.94
C GLN A 63 -9.34 -24.77 -5.01
N LEU A 64 -8.64 -23.78 -5.55
CA LEU A 64 -8.08 -22.67 -4.78
C LEU A 64 -9.19 -21.82 -4.15
N LEU A 65 -10.24 -21.47 -4.90
CA LEU A 65 -11.40 -20.72 -4.40
C LEU A 65 -12.13 -21.49 -3.28
N PHE A 66 -12.37 -22.79 -3.47
CA PHE A 66 -12.98 -23.64 -2.45
C PHE A 66 -12.18 -23.67 -1.13
N ASN A 67 -10.84 -23.67 -1.21
CA ASN A 67 -10.01 -23.61 0.00
C ASN A 67 -10.18 -22.28 0.75
N ILE A 68 -10.30 -21.17 0.01
CA ILE A 68 -10.57 -19.84 0.56
C ILE A 68 -11.95 -19.83 1.23
N GLU A 69 -12.98 -20.36 0.56
CA GLU A 69 -14.34 -20.50 1.09
C GLU A 69 -14.38 -21.26 2.41
N LYS A 70 -13.77 -22.45 2.42
CA LYS A 70 -13.69 -23.27 3.63
C LYS A 70 -13.02 -22.51 4.77
N SER A 71 -11.86 -21.88 4.51
CA SER A 71 -11.12 -21.16 5.55
C SER A 71 -11.92 -19.98 6.13
N HIS A 72 -12.59 -19.19 5.29
CA HIS A 72 -13.34 -18.02 5.75
C HIS A 72 -14.60 -18.43 6.51
N THR A 73 -15.29 -19.48 6.05
CA THR A 73 -16.45 -20.06 6.73
C THR A 73 -16.07 -20.59 8.12
N GLU A 74 -14.92 -21.27 8.24
CA GLU A 74 -14.39 -21.74 9.52
C GLU A 74 -14.04 -20.59 10.48
N VAL A 75 -13.46 -19.49 9.97
CA VAL A 75 -13.17 -18.30 10.78
C VAL A 75 -14.47 -17.66 11.27
N ALA A 76 -15.46 -17.48 10.39
CA ALA A 76 -16.77 -16.93 10.73
C ALA A 76 -17.48 -17.79 11.79
N GLU A 77 -17.47 -19.11 11.63
CA GLU A 77 -18.08 -20.05 12.57
C GLU A 77 -17.41 -20.02 13.94
N LYS A 78 -16.07 -19.93 14.00
CA LYS A 78 -15.33 -19.80 15.26
C LYS A 78 -15.63 -18.48 15.98
N LEU A 79 -15.78 -17.38 15.24
CA LEU A 79 -16.11 -16.07 15.82
C LEU A 79 -17.54 -15.99 16.33
N LEU A 80 -18.48 -16.57 15.58
CA LEU A 80 -19.92 -16.44 15.84
C LEU A 80 -20.50 -17.59 16.67
N GLY A 81 -19.75 -18.68 16.83
CA GLY A 81 -20.12 -19.88 17.59
C GLY A 81 -21.16 -20.78 16.92
N SER A 82 -21.70 -20.40 15.76
CA SER A 82 -22.65 -21.20 14.99
C SER A 82 -22.75 -20.74 13.54
N ARG A 83 -23.35 -21.57 12.66
CA ARG A 83 -23.62 -21.25 11.25
C ARG A 83 -25.02 -20.67 10.98
N THR A 84 -25.76 -20.29 12.00
CA THR A 84 -27.14 -19.78 11.85
C THR A 84 -27.20 -18.28 11.59
N HIS A 85 -26.08 -17.58 11.70
CA HIS A 85 -26.02 -16.13 11.50
C HIS A 85 -26.22 -15.78 10.00
N PRO A 86 -26.98 -14.73 9.63
CA PRO A 86 -27.25 -14.37 8.23
C PRO A 86 -26.00 -14.07 7.38
N VAL A 87 -24.86 -13.83 8.01
CA VAL A 87 -23.59 -13.60 7.30
C VAL A 87 -23.20 -14.82 6.45
N PHE A 88 -23.56 -16.05 6.83
CA PHE A 88 -23.21 -17.23 6.04
C PHE A 88 -23.90 -17.25 4.68
N ASP A 89 -25.15 -16.76 4.60
CA ASP A 89 -25.87 -16.60 3.33
C ASP A 89 -25.21 -15.51 2.46
N GLN A 90 -24.74 -14.43 3.10
CA GLN A 90 -24.01 -13.36 2.42
C GLN A 90 -22.67 -13.86 1.87
N LEU A 91 -21.89 -14.62 2.65
CA LEU A 91 -20.63 -15.23 2.20
C LEU A 91 -20.88 -16.18 1.02
N GLN A 92 -21.91 -17.03 1.11
CA GLN A 92 -22.27 -17.94 0.02
C GLN A 92 -22.61 -17.18 -1.27
N THR A 93 -23.30 -16.04 -1.16
CA THR A 93 -23.61 -15.19 -2.31
C THR A 93 -22.33 -14.68 -2.97
N PHE A 94 -21.38 -14.18 -2.18
CA PHE A 94 -20.09 -13.71 -2.71
C PHE A 94 -19.27 -14.82 -3.39
N PHE A 95 -19.25 -16.03 -2.82
CA PHE A 95 -18.58 -17.17 -3.46
C PHE A 95 -19.27 -17.59 -4.76
N THR A 96 -20.60 -17.55 -4.80
CA THR A 96 -21.38 -17.88 -6.01
C THR A 96 -21.05 -16.91 -7.16
N GLU A 97 -20.91 -15.61 -6.88
CA GLU A 97 -20.49 -14.61 -7.89
C GLU A 97 -19.08 -14.92 -8.44
N ALA A 98 -18.15 -15.28 -7.57
CA ALA A 98 -16.80 -15.67 -7.99
C ALA A 98 -16.80 -16.97 -8.80
N GLU A 99 -17.61 -17.96 -8.42
CA GLU A 99 -17.78 -19.21 -9.16
C GLU A 99 -18.38 -18.99 -10.56
N TRP A 100 -19.33 -18.07 -10.70
CA TRP A 100 -19.85 -17.67 -12.01
C TRP A 100 -18.74 -17.12 -12.90
N THR A 101 -17.89 -16.23 -12.36
CA THR A 101 -16.72 -15.72 -13.09
C THR A 101 -15.80 -16.86 -13.54
N LEU A 102 -15.54 -17.85 -12.67
CA LEU A 102 -14.74 -19.03 -13.01
C LEU A 102 -15.42 -19.97 -14.04
N GLY A 103 -16.74 -19.87 -14.19
CA GLY A 103 -17.53 -20.62 -15.17
C GLY A 103 -17.40 -20.09 -16.60
N GLU A 104 -16.97 -18.85 -16.76
CA GLU A 104 -16.82 -18.18 -18.05
C GLU A 104 -15.51 -18.53 -18.76
N LYS A 105 -15.40 -18.12 -20.03
CA LYS A 105 -14.12 -18.11 -20.75
C LYS A 105 -13.49 -16.72 -20.65
N PRO A 106 -12.21 -16.59 -20.32
CA PRO A 106 -11.56 -15.30 -20.26
C PRO A 106 -11.57 -14.62 -21.64
N GLY A 107 -12.38 -13.57 -21.78
CA GLY A 107 -12.57 -12.77 -23.00
C GLY A 107 -12.03 -11.35 -22.90
N ARG A 108 -11.74 -10.88 -21.68
CA ARG A 108 -11.15 -9.56 -21.37
C ARG A 108 -9.69 -9.68 -20.91
N PRO A 109 -8.93 -8.58 -20.83
CA PRO A 109 -7.57 -8.58 -20.29
C PRO A 109 -7.50 -9.13 -18.85
N TYR A 110 -6.33 -9.63 -18.46
CA TYR A 110 -6.11 -10.21 -17.12
C TYR A 110 -6.53 -9.26 -15.98
N ASP A 111 -6.19 -7.97 -16.12
CA ASP A 111 -6.42 -6.97 -15.08
C ASP A 111 -7.91 -6.83 -14.71
N TYR A 112 -8.82 -7.01 -15.67
CA TYR A 112 -10.27 -7.05 -15.42
C TYR A 112 -10.65 -8.21 -14.49
N TYR A 113 -10.18 -9.43 -14.79
CA TYR A 113 -10.51 -10.62 -14.01
C TYR A 113 -9.80 -10.67 -12.67
N TYR A 114 -8.62 -10.06 -12.58
CA TYR A 114 -7.97 -9.78 -11.31
C TYR A 114 -8.93 -9.00 -10.41
N ASP A 115 -9.46 -7.88 -10.88
CA ASP A 115 -10.31 -7.02 -10.05
C ASP A 115 -11.66 -7.67 -9.68
N GLN A 116 -12.23 -8.50 -10.56
CA GLN A 116 -13.47 -9.23 -10.25
C GLN A 116 -13.28 -10.30 -9.16
N LEU A 117 -12.11 -10.94 -9.11
CA LEU A 117 -11.85 -12.06 -8.19
C LEU A 117 -11.14 -11.61 -6.90
N VAL A 118 -10.20 -10.68 -6.98
CA VAL A 118 -9.40 -10.24 -5.84
C VAL A 118 -10.20 -9.34 -4.90
N SER A 119 -11.20 -8.61 -5.39
CA SER A 119 -12.09 -7.78 -4.56
C SER A 119 -12.86 -8.60 -3.50
N LEU A 120 -13.09 -9.90 -3.78
CA LEU A 120 -13.77 -10.84 -2.88
C LEU A 120 -13.15 -10.85 -1.48
N GLY A 121 -11.82 -10.79 -1.35
CA GLY A 121 -11.15 -10.90 -0.06
C GLY A 121 -11.55 -9.79 0.92
N GLU A 122 -11.81 -8.60 0.41
CA GLU A 122 -12.23 -7.42 1.18
C GLU A 122 -13.70 -7.52 1.63
N LEU A 123 -14.55 -8.04 0.75
CA LEU A 123 -15.98 -8.29 1.04
C LEU A 123 -16.13 -9.36 2.13
N LEU A 124 -15.38 -10.45 2.03
CA LEU A 124 -15.39 -11.54 3.00
C LEU A 124 -14.92 -11.05 4.38
N SER A 125 -13.79 -10.34 4.45
CA SER A 125 -13.23 -9.90 5.74
C SER A 125 -14.16 -8.92 6.46
N THR A 126 -14.66 -7.91 5.75
CA THR A 126 -15.56 -6.91 6.34
C THR A 126 -16.89 -7.49 6.79
N ALA A 127 -17.49 -8.41 6.03
CA ALA A 127 -18.76 -9.04 6.40
C ALA A 127 -18.61 -9.85 7.69
N ILE A 128 -17.54 -10.66 7.78
CA ILE A 128 -17.23 -11.47 8.97
C ILE A 128 -16.96 -10.56 10.19
N VAL A 129 -16.11 -9.55 10.02
CA VAL A 129 -15.74 -8.64 11.12
C VAL A 129 -16.95 -7.83 11.60
N SER A 130 -17.77 -7.31 10.68
CA SER A 130 -18.98 -6.56 11.04
C SER A 130 -19.99 -7.42 11.82
N ALA A 131 -20.21 -8.67 11.39
CA ALA A 131 -21.06 -9.62 12.11
C ALA A 131 -20.51 -9.90 13.51
N TYR A 132 -19.22 -10.18 13.63
CA TYR A 132 -18.58 -10.41 14.93
C TYR A 132 -18.64 -9.17 15.83
N PHE A 133 -18.41 -7.97 15.31
CA PHE A 133 -18.52 -6.73 16.08
C PHE A 133 -19.92 -6.56 16.69
N ASN A 134 -20.98 -6.81 15.90
CA ASN A 134 -22.35 -6.76 16.41
C ASN A 134 -22.58 -7.79 17.53
N LEU A 135 -22.08 -9.02 17.39
CA LEU A 135 -22.14 -10.05 18.43
C LEU A 135 -21.36 -9.66 19.69
N ALA A 136 -20.20 -9.02 19.52
CA ALA A 136 -19.31 -8.59 20.59
C ALA A 136 -19.75 -7.29 21.29
N GLY A 137 -20.93 -6.76 20.98
CA GLY A 137 -21.45 -5.54 21.61
C GLY A 137 -20.87 -4.25 21.02
N VAL A 138 -20.44 -4.27 19.76
CA VAL A 138 -20.07 -3.09 18.96
C VAL A 138 -21.11 -2.90 17.85
N PRO A 139 -22.23 -2.22 18.12
CA PRO A 139 -23.27 -1.98 17.13
C PRO A 139 -22.70 -1.22 15.94
N ASN A 140 -22.77 -1.83 14.76
CA ASN A 140 -22.22 -1.28 13.54
C ASN A 140 -23.05 -1.61 12.31
N THR A 141 -22.83 -0.86 11.24
CA THR A 141 -23.45 -1.11 9.93
C THR A 141 -22.39 -1.48 8.91
N TRP A 142 -22.57 -2.63 8.25
CA TRP A 142 -21.76 -3.02 7.09
C TRP A 142 -22.19 -2.24 5.85
N LEU A 143 -21.22 -1.73 5.11
CA LEU A 143 -21.39 -0.99 3.86
C LEU A 143 -20.51 -1.64 2.78
N ASP A 144 -21.07 -1.84 1.59
CA ASP A 144 -20.28 -2.17 0.40
C ASP A 144 -19.74 -0.87 -0.22
N VAL A 145 -18.42 -0.73 -0.25
CA VAL A 145 -17.73 0.46 -0.77
C VAL A 145 -17.94 0.61 -2.27
N ARG A 146 -18.24 -0.46 -3.00
CA ARG A 146 -18.47 -0.41 -4.45
C ARG A 146 -19.72 0.42 -4.79
N ASP A 147 -20.66 0.52 -3.85
CA ASP A 147 -21.82 1.41 -3.97
C ASP A 147 -21.48 2.90 -3.77
N VAL A 148 -20.27 3.21 -3.28
CA VAL A 148 -19.84 4.54 -2.90
C VAL A 148 -18.69 5.04 -3.77
N PHE A 149 -17.62 4.26 -3.88
CA PHE A 149 -16.43 4.59 -4.65
C PHE A 149 -16.70 4.31 -6.13
N ARG A 150 -16.88 5.40 -6.88
CA ARG A 150 -16.93 5.35 -8.35
C ARG A 150 -15.55 5.65 -8.90
N THR A 151 -15.14 4.90 -9.92
CA THR A 151 -13.82 5.02 -10.54
C THR A 151 -13.91 5.01 -12.06
N ASP A 152 -12.76 5.27 -12.70
CA ASP A 152 -12.53 4.87 -14.09
C ASP A 152 -12.39 3.34 -14.23
N ASP A 153 -12.21 2.87 -15.47
CA ASP A 153 -12.02 1.46 -15.84
C ASP A 153 -10.53 1.08 -15.98
N THR A 154 -9.63 1.82 -15.33
CA THR A 154 -8.21 1.47 -15.25
C THR A 154 -8.01 0.35 -14.23
N PHE A 155 -8.42 -0.87 -14.58
CA PHE A 155 -8.36 -2.03 -13.69
C PHE A 155 -6.96 -2.19 -13.05
N ARG A 156 -6.96 -2.59 -11.78
CA ARG A 156 -5.81 -2.69 -10.87
C ARG A 156 -5.19 -1.38 -10.38
N GLU A 157 -5.45 -0.25 -11.02
CA GLU A 157 -4.88 1.04 -10.64
C GLU A 157 -5.92 2.16 -10.83
N ALA A 158 -7.18 1.86 -10.50
CA ALA A 158 -8.29 2.74 -10.84
C ALA A 158 -8.20 4.10 -10.13
N ASN A 159 -8.66 5.14 -10.82
CA ASN A 159 -8.73 6.50 -10.28
C ASN A 159 -10.14 6.80 -9.78
N ILE A 160 -10.24 7.35 -8.57
CA ILE A 160 -11.53 7.72 -7.97
C ILE A 160 -12.09 8.97 -8.65
N ASP A 161 -13.36 8.88 -9.05
CA ASP A 161 -14.20 10.04 -9.36
C ASP A 161 -14.63 10.70 -8.05
N TRP A 162 -13.92 11.76 -7.67
CA TRP A 162 -14.14 12.48 -6.42
C TRP A 162 -15.52 13.14 -6.32
N GLU A 163 -16.10 13.56 -7.45
CA GLU A 163 -17.37 14.27 -7.46
C GLU A 163 -18.53 13.29 -7.24
N VAL A 164 -18.55 12.19 -7.99
CA VAL A 164 -19.55 11.13 -7.81
C VAL A 164 -19.40 10.49 -6.43
N THR A 165 -18.17 10.13 -6.05
CA THR A 165 -17.90 9.49 -4.75
C THR A 165 -18.29 10.41 -3.60
N GLY A 166 -18.01 11.72 -3.68
CA GLY A 166 -18.44 12.70 -2.68
C GLY A 166 -19.96 12.73 -2.49
N ARG A 167 -20.73 12.76 -3.58
CA ARG A 167 -22.20 12.67 -3.52
C ARG A 167 -22.67 11.36 -2.89
N GLN A 168 -22.05 10.23 -3.23
CA GLN A 168 -22.42 8.94 -2.65
C GLN A 168 -22.09 8.88 -1.14
N VAL A 169 -20.99 9.48 -0.70
CA VAL A 169 -20.66 9.60 0.73
C VAL A 169 -21.75 10.36 1.49
N GLU A 170 -22.22 11.49 0.94
CA GLU A 170 -23.30 12.28 1.55
C GLU A 170 -24.63 11.53 1.59
N GLN A 171 -24.97 10.82 0.51
CA GLN A 171 -26.28 10.17 0.34
C GLN A 171 -26.37 8.79 1.02
N LYS A 172 -25.28 8.02 1.02
CA LYS A 172 -25.28 6.62 1.47
C LYS A 172 -24.54 6.42 2.79
N VAL A 173 -23.51 7.21 3.09
CA VAL A 173 -22.64 6.97 4.27
C VAL A 173 -23.06 7.81 5.47
N LEU A 174 -23.18 9.13 5.31
CA LEU A 174 -23.59 10.03 6.41
C LEU A 174 -24.91 9.64 7.09
N PRO A 175 -25.95 9.16 6.38
CA PRO A 175 -27.20 8.74 7.03
C PRO A 175 -27.05 7.49 7.90
N LEU A 176 -26.06 6.63 7.67
CA LEU A 176 -25.83 5.44 8.50
C LEU A 176 -25.42 5.83 9.92
N PHE A 177 -24.68 6.92 10.06
CA PHE A 177 -24.25 7.45 11.35
C PHE A 177 -25.39 8.00 12.23
N LYS A 178 -26.62 8.09 11.69
CA LYS A 178 -27.84 8.38 12.48
C LYS A 178 -28.40 7.12 13.16
N LYS A 179 -28.02 5.93 12.70
CA LYS A 179 -28.50 4.64 13.21
C LYS A 179 -27.47 3.98 14.14
N THR A 180 -26.19 4.06 13.77
CA THR A 180 -25.08 3.44 14.49
C THR A 180 -23.90 4.39 14.53
N ASN A 181 -23.05 4.29 15.56
CA ASN A 181 -21.84 5.12 15.63
C ASN A 181 -20.68 4.54 14.81
N VAL A 182 -20.78 3.27 14.39
CA VAL A 182 -19.71 2.58 13.66
C VAL A 182 -20.21 2.11 12.30
N VAL A 183 -19.47 2.43 11.24
CA VAL A 183 -19.69 1.90 9.90
C VAL A 183 -18.46 1.10 9.49
N VAL A 184 -18.64 -0.14 9.06
CA VAL A 184 -17.56 -1.01 8.58
C VAL A 184 -17.67 -1.15 7.07
N THR A 185 -16.57 -0.89 6.36
CA THR A 185 -16.51 -0.90 4.90
C THR A 185 -15.17 -1.45 4.42
N GLN A 186 -15.11 -1.81 3.14
CA GLN A 186 -13.91 -2.33 2.51
C GLN A 186 -12.93 -1.20 2.17
N GLY A 187 -11.64 -1.53 2.15
CA GLY A 187 -10.63 -0.76 1.43
C GLY A 187 -10.31 -1.39 0.09
N PHE A 188 -9.37 -0.78 -0.63
CA PHE A 188 -8.74 -1.30 -1.86
C PHE A 188 -9.64 -1.42 -3.09
N ILE A 189 -10.96 -1.53 -2.94
CA ILE A 189 -11.90 -1.78 -4.04
C ILE A 189 -12.82 -0.58 -4.32
N GLY A 190 -13.41 -0.57 -5.50
CA GLY A 190 -14.44 0.37 -5.95
C GLY A 190 -15.25 -0.22 -7.11
N SER A 191 -16.04 0.60 -7.80
CA SER A 191 -16.71 0.17 -9.03
C SER A 191 -16.63 1.20 -10.16
N THR A 192 -16.62 0.70 -11.41
CA THR A 192 -16.81 1.51 -12.63
C THR A 192 -18.26 1.98 -12.74
N ASP A 193 -18.59 2.91 -13.64
CA ASP A 193 -19.96 3.34 -13.98
C ASP A 193 -20.90 2.18 -14.41
N GLU A 194 -20.36 1.11 -14.97
CA GLU A 194 -21.07 -0.13 -15.31
C GLU A 194 -21.22 -1.11 -14.12
N ASN A 195 -20.79 -0.72 -12.92
CA ASN A 195 -20.77 -1.52 -11.68
C ASN A 195 -19.84 -2.74 -11.72
N GLU A 196 -18.80 -2.69 -12.56
CA GLU A 196 -17.73 -3.68 -12.54
C GLU A 196 -16.81 -3.41 -11.35
N SER A 197 -16.36 -4.46 -10.65
CA SER A 197 -15.44 -4.26 -9.53
C SER A 197 -14.09 -3.79 -10.05
N VAL A 198 -13.45 -2.86 -9.34
CA VAL A 198 -12.08 -2.43 -9.61
C VAL A 198 -11.24 -2.46 -8.35
N THR A 199 -9.91 -2.43 -8.51
CA THR A 199 -8.99 -2.20 -7.40
C THR A 199 -8.17 -0.92 -7.59
N LEU A 200 -7.84 -0.27 -6.48
CA LEU A 200 -7.23 1.07 -6.43
C LEU A 200 -5.70 1.05 -6.47
N GLY A 201 -5.12 -0.13 -6.70
CA GLY A 201 -3.68 -0.34 -6.77
C GLY A 201 -2.98 -0.37 -5.43
N ARG A 202 -1.68 -0.07 -5.48
CA ARG A 202 -0.77 -0.21 -4.33
C ARG A 202 -1.27 0.58 -3.11
N GLU A 203 -1.30 -0.10 -1.96
CA GLU A 203 -1.78 0.46 -0.68
C GLU A 203 -3.22 1.00 -0.75
N GLY A 204 -4.05 0.42 -1.62
CA GLY A 204 -5.40 0.91 -1.88
C GLY A 204 -6.32 0.95 -0.65
N SER A 205 -6.14 0.10 0.36
CA SER A 205 -6.93 0.19 1.60
C SER A 205 -6.55 1.40 2.46
N ASP A 206 -5.27 1.75 2.54
CA ASP A 206 -4.81 2.97 3.22
C ASP A 206 -5.36 4.19 2.44
N TYR A 207 -5.25 4.17 1.11
CA TYR A 207 -5.83 5.22 0.27
C TYR A 207 -7.35 5.35 0.41
N SER A 208 -8.08 4.24 0.55
CA SER A 208 -9.54 4.25 0.77
C SER A 208 -9.92 4.95 2.07
N ALA A 209 -9.17 4.70 3.15
CA ALA A 209 -9.35 5.39 4.42
C ALA A 209 -9.10 6.90 4.27
N ALA A 210 -8.06 7.30 3.54
CA ALA A 210 -7.77 8.71 3.27
C ALA A 210 -8.84 9.41 2.43
N VAL A 211 -9.44 8.72 1.47
CA VAL A 211 -10.56 9.23 0.67
C VAL A 211 -11.77 9.47 1.57
N PHE A 212 -12.15 8.49 2.40
CA PHE A 212 -13.24 8.66 3.36
C PHE A 212 -12.95 9.78 4.36
N ALA A 213 -11.75 9.82 4.93
CA ALA A 213 -11.35 10.83 5.89
C ALA A 213 -11.46 12.23 5.28
N ASN A 214 -10.98 12.40 4.05
CA ASN A 214 -11.15 13.65 3.32
C ASN A 214 -12.63 13.99 3.10
N LEU A 215 -13.42 13.11 2.47
CA LEU A 215 -14.80 13.41 2.09
C LEU A 215 -15.73 13.61 3.29
N LEU A 216 -15.46 12.95 4.42
CA LEU A 216 -16.22 13.09 5.66
C LEU A 216 -15.74 14.26 6.53
N ASN A 217 -14.69 14.99 6.12
CA ASN A 217 -14.02 15.99 6.96
C ASN A 217 -13.68 15.42 8.34
N ALA A 218 -13.05 14.24 8.35
CA ALA A 218 -12.72 13.53 9.56
C ALA A 218 -11.77 14.36 10.44
N GLU A 219 -11.93 14.20 11.75
CA GLU A 219 -11.02 14.74 12.76
C GLU A 219 -9.62 14.14 12.61
N SER A 220 -9.56 12.85 12.28
CA SER A 220 -8.32 12.13 12.05
C SER A 220 -8.53 10.83 11.29
N GLU A 221 -7.44 10.35 10.70
CA GLU A 221 -7.30 8.97 10.25
C GLU A 221 -6.33 8.22 11.17
N THR A 222 -6.63 6.97 11.52
CA THR A 222 -5.69 6.09 12.22
C THR A 222 -5.47 4.81 11.42
N ILE A 223 -4.23 4.55 11.01
CA ILE A 223 -3.81 3.27 10.45
C ILE A 223 -3.26 2.43 11.60
N TRP A 224 -3.97 1.34 11.90
CA TRP A 224 -3.59 0.38 12.92
C TRP A 224 -2.69 -0.71 12.32
N LYS A 225 -1.44 -0.77 12.78
CA LYS A 225 -0.40 -1.70 12.30
C LYS A 225 0.12 -2.60 13.43
N ASP A 226 0.94 -3.58 13.07
CA ASP A 226 1.65 -4.50 13.98
C ASP A 226 2.94 -3.88 14.55
N VAL A 227 3.19 -2.60 14.27
CA VAL A 227 4.31 -1.81 14.77
C VAL A 227 3.85 -0.74 15.75
N GLU A 228 4.75 -0.33 16.63
CA GLU A 228 4.47 0.72 17.63
C GLU A 228 4.29 2.11 17.02
N GLY A 229 4.81 2.33 15.82
CA GLY A 229 4.86 3.61 15.12
C GLY A 229 5.89 3.56 13.99
N LEU A 230 6.15 4.70 13.36
CA LEU A 230 7.26 4.85 12.43
C LEU A 230 8.58 4.91 13.20
N LYS A 231 9.61 4.27 12.65
CA LYS A 231 10.96 4.26 13.19
C LYS A 231 11.91 5.00 12.26
N ASN A 232 13.00 5.51 12.82
CA ASN A 232 14.03 6.20 12.05
C ASN A 232 14.83 5.29 11.12
N ALA A 233 14.77 3.96 11.30
CA ALA A 233 15.34 2.98 10.39
C ALA A 233 14.54 1.67 10.45
N ASP A 234 14.77 0.76 9.51
CA ASP A 234 14.16 -0.59 9.54
C ASP A 234 14.72 -1.41 10.72
N PRO A 235 13.89 -1.81 11.71
CA PRO A 235 14.34 -2.58 12.87
C PRO A 235 14.86 -3.98 12.53
N LYS A 236 14.60 -4.50 11.32
CA LYS A 236 15.19 -5.75 10.83
C LYS A 236 16.65 -5.58 10.40
N LEU A 237 17.04 -4.35 10.02
CA LEU A 237 18.38 -4.02 9.58
C LEU A 237 19.21 -3.38 10.70
N PHE A 238 18.55 -2.65 11.61
CA PHE A 238 19.21 -1.90 12.67
C PHE A 238 18.60 -2.29 14.04
N PRO A 239 19.39 -2.78 15.01
CA PRO A 239 18.85 -3.19 16.30
C PRO A 239 18.43 -1.98 17.18
N ASN A 240 19.13 -0.85 17.04
CA ASN A 240 18.96 0.34 17.89
C ASN A 240 18.11 1.41 17.21
N THR A 241 16.94 1.03 16.69
CA THR A 241 15.99 1.99 16.11
C THR A 241 15.27 2.79 17.18
N ILE A 242 14.95 4.04 16.87
CA ILE A 242 14.14 4.91 17.72
C ILE A 242 12.80 5.24 17.05
N ASN A 243 11.76 5.34 17.88
CA ASN A 243 10.42 5.71 17.43
C ASN A 243 10.40 7.21 17.08
N ILE A 244 9.74 7.53 15.97
CA ILE A 244 9.48 8.91 15.56
C ILE A 244 8.10 9.30 16.11
N PRO A 245 8.00 10.19 17.12
CA PRO A 245 6.70 10.55 17.69
C PRO A 245 5.87 11.40 16.73
N GLU A 246 6.51 12.32 16.00
CA GLU A 246 5.85 13.21 15.05
C GLU A 246 6.69 13.39 13.79
N ILE A 247 6.05 13.45 12.63
CA ILE A 247 6.71 13.59 11.33
C ILE A 247 5.82 14.36 10.35
N SER A 248 6.42 15.09 9.40
CA SER A 248 5.63 15.85 8.43
C SER A 248 5.10 14.96 7.30
N PHE A 249 4.02 15.39 6.64
CA PHE A 249 3.56 14.74 5.41
C PHE A 249 4.65 14.67 4.34
N SER A 250 5.38 15.76 4.14
CA SER A 250 6.48 15.84 3.17
C SER A 250 7.61 14.86 3.52
N GLU A 251 7.93 14.68 4.80
CA GLU A 251 8.99 13.80 5.22
C GLU A 251 8.61 12.33 5.04
N VAL A 252 7.36 11.94 5.31
CA VAL A 252 6.88 10.58 5.01
C VAL A 252 6.95 10.28 3.51
N ILE A 253 6.61 11.25 2.66
CA ILE A 253 6.73 11.12 1.20
C ILE A 253 8.20 10.95 0.79
N GLU A 254 9.11 11.74 1.36
CA GLU A 254 10.55 11.61 1.12
C GLU A 254 11.06 10.23 1.55
N MET A 255 10.69 9.75 2.74
CA MET A 255 11.04 8.40 3.19
C MET A 255 10.57 7.33 2.21
N ALA A 256 9.33 7.41 1.74
CA ALA A 256 8.78 6.48 0.75
C ALA A 256 9.54 6.57 -0.58
N TYR A 257 9.90 7.78 -1.03
CA TYR A 257 10.68 8.01 -2.25
C TYR A 257 12.05 7.32 -2.19
N TYR A 258 12.75 7.40 -1.05
CA TYR A 258 14.03 6.70 -0.87
C TYR A 258 13.89 5.19 -0.62
N GLY A 259 12.68 4.66 -0.55
CA GLY A 259 12.40 3.22 -0.51
C GLY A 259 12.04 2.68 0.87
N ALA A 260 11.78 3.53 1.86
CA ALA A 260 11.20 3.07 3.12
C ALA A 260 9.79 2.52 2.85
N GLN A 261 9.48 1.35 3.40
CA GLN A 261 8.13 0.78 3.32
C GLN A 261 7.22 1.43 4.37
N VAL A 262 6.87 2.70 4.14
CA VAL A 262 6.02 3.52 5.01
C VAL A 262 4.62 3.69 4.43
N ILE A 263 4.07 4.90 4.44
CA ILE A 263 2.75 5.24 3.88
C ILE A 263 2.93 5.81 2.47
N HIS A 264 2.17 5.29 1.51
CA HIS A 264 2.24 5.74 0.12
C HIS A 264 1.75 7.19 -0.05
N PRO A 265 2.38 7.99 -0.95
CA PRO A 265 1.96 9.37 -1.21
C PRO A 265 0.49 9.53 -1.62
N LYS A 266 -0.09 8.52 -2.30
CA LYS A 266 -1.51 8.49 -2.70
C LYS A 266 -2.44 8.58 -1.48
N THR A 267 -2.06 7.99 -0.34
CA THR A 267 -2.77 8.07 0.95
C THR A 267 -2.55 9.42 1.62
N ILE A 268 -1.34 9.97 1.56
CA ILE A 268 -1.00 11.24 2.23
C ILE A 268 -1.75 12.42 1.61
N LYS A 269 -1.87 12.46 0.29
CA LYS A 269 -2.34 13.65 -0.43
C LYS A 269 -3.77 14.09 -0.04
N PRO A 270 -4.78 13.20 0.04
CA PRO A 270 -6.11 13.58 0.49
C PRO A 270 -6.12 14.17 1.91
N LEU A 271 -5.32 13.62 2.83
CA LEU A 271 -5.24 14.10 4.21
C LEU A 271 -4.56 15.46 4.28
N GLN A 272 -3.45 15.63 3.57
CA GLN A 272 -2.72 16.90 3.45
C GLN A 272 -3.64 18.02 2.95
N ASN A 273 -4.44 17.77 1.92
CA ASN A 273 -5.34 18.77 1.32
C ASN A 273 -6.35 19.37 2.33
N LYS A 274 -6.66 18.65 3.41
CA LYS A 274 -7.57 19.09 4.47
C LYS A 274 -6.90 19.21 5.84
N GLN A 275 -5.57 19.10 5.91
CA GLN A 275 -4.80 19.11 7.15
C GLN A 275 -5.30 18.09 8.19
N ILE A 276 -5.80 16.94 7.72
CA ILE A 276 -6.31 15.88 8.61
C ILE A 276 -5.10 15.09 9.13
N PRO A 277 -4.87 15.03 10.46
CA PRO A 277 -3.76 14.28 11.02
C PRO A 277 -3.93 12.78 10.79
N LEU A 278 -2.83 12.12 10.41
CA LEU A 278 -2.74 10.68 10.27
C LEU A 278 -1.97 10.08 11.44
N TYR A 279 -2.58 9.13 12.14
CA TYR A 279 -1.97 8.39 13.23
C TYR A 279 -1.55 7.00 12.75
N VAL A 280 -0.31 6.60 13.05
CA VAL A 280 0.15 5.22 12.92
C VAL A 280 0.25 4.62 14.32
N LYS A 281 -0.65 3.68 14.64
CA LYS A 281 -0.76 3.09 15.98
C LYS A 281 -0.66 1.57 15.96
N SER A 282 -0.26 0.98 17.08
CA SER A 282 -0.22 -0.47 17.22
C SER A 282 -1.59 -1.04 17.57
N PHE A 283 -2.07 -2.04 16.83
CA PHE A 283 -3.23 -2.83 17.26
C PHE A 283 -2.88 -3.85 18.35
N LEU A 284 -1.59 -4.17 18.54
CA LEU A 284 -1.12 -5.10 19.58
C LEU A 284 -1.13 -4.42 20.95
N ASN A 285 -0.89 -3.11 21.00
CA ASN A 285 -0.99 -2.31 22.21
C ASN A 285 -1.50 -0.90 21.89
N LYS A 286 -2.81 -0.69 22.11
CA LYS A 286 -3.51 0.56 21.78
C LYS A 286 -3.08 1.78 22.61
N ASP A 287 -2.48 1.52 23.78
CA ASP A 287 -2.09 2.56 24.74
C ASP A 287 -0.73 3.18 24.38
N LEU A 288 0.01 2.58 23.44
CA LEU A 288 1.19 3.22 22.87
C LEU A 288 0.81 4.50 22.11
N PRO A 289 1.66 5.54 22.19
CA PRO A 289 1.36 6.84 21.59
C PRO A 289 1.29 6.78 20.05
N GLY A 290 2.06 5.88 19.41
CA GLY A 290 2.14 5.84 17.96
C GLY A 290 3.05 6.92 17.38
N THR A 291 2.87 7.15 16.08
CA THR A 291 3.42 8.30 15.36
C THR A 291 2.27 9.17 14.84
N VAL A 292 2.41 10.49 14.97
CA VAL A 292 1.51 11.47 14.36
C VAL A 292 2.15 12.05 13.10
N ILE A 293 1.43 12.01 11.98
CA ILE A 293 1.83 12.59 10.71
C ILE A 293 0.92 13.81 10.45
N ARG A 294 1.50 15.01 10.35
CA ARG A 294 0.77 16.28 10.13
C ARG A 294 1.64 17.30 9.40
N GLU A 295 1.12 18.46 8.98
CA GLU A 295 1.92 19.46 8.23
C GLU A 295 2.94 20.17 9.14
N ASP A 296 2.49 20.71 10.28
CA ASP A 296 3.31 21.56 11.15
C ASP A 296 4.08 20.74 12.21
N ILE A 297 5.37 20.49 11.94
CA ILE A 297 6.32 19.93 12.91
C ILE A 297 7.68 20.63 12.86
N ASP A 298 8.41 20.61 13.97
CA ASP A 298 9.80 21.06 14.00
C ASP A 298 10.73 19.96 13.49
N VAL A 299 11.04 19.99 12.19
CA VAL A 299 11.95 19.02 11.53
C VAL A 299 13.34 18.96 12.15
N LYS A 300 13.78 19.98 12.92
CA LYS A 300 15.08 19.95 13.61
C LYS A 300 15.13 18.90 14.71
N GLN A 301 13.98 18.49 15.23
CA GLN A 301 13.88 17.49 16.29
C GLN A 301 13.87 16.06 15.75
N LEU A 302 13.80 15.88 14.43
CA LEU A 302 13.87 14.55 13.84
C LEU A 302 15.25 13.92 14.08
N PRO A 303 15.28 12.61 14.39
CA PRO A 303 16.52 11.85 14.39
C PRO A 303 17.03 11.64 12.95
N PRO A 304 18.28 11.18 12.78
CA PRO A 304 18.74 10.70 11.50
C PRO A 304 17.82 9.58 10.99
N ILE A 305 17.27 9.76 9.79
CA ILE A 305 16.41 8.77 9.14
C ILE A 305 17.25 7.99 8.14
N ILE A 306 17.28 6.67 8.30
CA ILE A 306 18.16 5.75 7.59
C ILE A 306 17.30 4.81 6.74
N VAL A 307 17.50 4.85 5.43
CA VAL A 307 16.82 4.00 4.46
C VAL A 307 17.87 3.23 3.66
N VAL A 308 17.70 1.92 3.54
CA VAL A 308 18.62 1.06 2.79
C VAL A 308 17.82 0.29 1.73
N LYS A 309 18.12 0.54 0.46
CA LYS A 309 17.66 -0.31 -0.64
C LYS A 309 18.74 -1.31 -0.99
N LYS A 310 18.44 -2.60 -0.81
CA LYS A 310 19.32 -3.71 -1.20
C LYS A 310 19.17 -4.05 -2.69
N ASN A 311 20.08 -4.89 -3.20
CA ASN A 311 20.04 -5.43 -4.55
C ASN A 311 19.90 -4.34 -5.62
N GLN A 312 20.79 -3.36 -5.55
CA GLN A 312 20.87 -2.26 -6.49
C GLN A 312 21.91 -2.53 -7.58
N VAL A 313 21.75 -1.86 -8.71
CA VAL A 313 22.68 -1.88 -9.84
C VAL A 313 23.11 -0.46 -10.17
N LEU A 314 24.41 -0.22 -10.23
CA LEU A 314 24.98 1.00 -10.82
C LEU A 314 25.13 0.76 -12.31
N LEU A 315 24.50 1.59 -13.14
CA LEU A 315 24.65 1.59 -14.59
C LEU A 315 25.38 2.87 -15.00
N THR A 316 26.42 2.75 -15.83
CA THR A 316 27.11 3.89 -16.45
C THR A 316 26.99 3.79 -17.96
N ILE A 317 26.35 4.79 -18.55
CA ILE A 317 26.07 4.94 -19.98
C ILE A 317 27.02 5.99 -20.52
N THR A 318 27.96 5.61 -21.38
CA THR A 318 28.95 6.53 -21.97
C THR A 318 28.73 6.62 -23.47
N ALA A 319 28.70 7.82 -24.02
CA ALA A 319 28.56 8.03 -25.46
C ALA A 319 29.78 7.47 -26.22
N LYS A 320 29.55 6.64 -27.25
CA LYS A 320 30.65 6.06 -28.06
C LYS A 320 31.35 7.10 -28.95
N ASP A 321 30.62 8.13 -29.35
CA ASP A 321 31.10 9.20 -30.22
C ASP A 321 31.81 10.32 -29.45
N PHE A 322 31.99 10.17 -28.13
CA PHE A 322 32.52 11.20 -27.22
C PHE A 322 31.73 12.52 -27.26
N GLY A 323 30.52 12.52 -27.82
CA GLY A 323 29.63 13.66 -27.78
C GLY A 323 29.12 13.89 -26.37
N PHE A 324 28.83 15.15 -26.04
CA PHE A 324 28.26 15.49 -24.75
C PHE A 324 26.91 14.77 -24.55
N VAL A 325 26.66 14.31 -23.33
CA VAL A 325 25.34 13.82 -22.93
C VAL A 325 24.49 15.03 -22.58
N THR A 326 23.98 15.68 -23.63
CA THR A 326 23.08 16.83 -23.56
C THR A 326 21.64 16.41 -23.25
N GLU A 327 20.75 17.38 -23.07
CA GLU A 327 19.35 17.21 -22.74
C GLU A 327 18.62 16.22 -23.67
N ASP A 328 18.89 16.27 -24.98
CA ASP A 328 18.29 15.37 -25.97
C ASP A 328 18.66 13.90 -25.70
N ARG A 329 19.95 13.61 -25.47
CA ARG A 329 20.41 12.25 -25.17
C ARG A 329 19.87 11.75 -23.84
N ILE A 330 19.75 12.63 -22.86
CA ILE A 330 19.14 12.29 -21.57
C ILE A 330 17.66 11.96 -21.79
N SER A 331 16.93 12.75 -22.57
CA SER A 331 15.52 12.48 -22.91
C SER A 331 15.33 11.10 -23.54
N ASP A 332 16.16 10.75 -24.53
CA ASP A 332 16.09 9.44 -25.19
C ASP A 332 16.36 8.28 -24.22
N ILE A 333 17.37 8.44 -23.36
CA ILE A 333 17.67 7.46 -22.30
C ILE A 333 16.46 7.33 -21.37
N TYR A 334 15.91 8.44 -20.87
CA TYR A 334 14.76 8.42 -19.95
C TYR A 334 13.51 7.80 -20.57
N GLU A 335 13.25 8.03 -21.86
CA GLU A 335 12.12 7.43 -22.56
C GLU A 335 12.22 5.90 -22.55
N LEU A 336 13.42 5.35 -22.73
CA LEU A 336 13.65 3.91 -22.68
C LEU A 336 13.44 3.34 -21.27
N PHE A 337 13.92 4.01 -20.22
CA PHE A 337 13.65 3.63 -18.83
C PHE A 337 12.15 3.63 -18.54
N HIS A 338 11.44 4.66 -19.02
CA HIS A 338 9.98 4.77 -18.86
C HIS A 338 9.25 3.62 -19.56
N LYS A 339 9.56 3.35 -20.84
CA LYS A 339 8.98 2.24 -21.63
C LYS A 339 9.16 0.89 -20.94
N LEU A 340 10.34 0.64 -20.37
CA LEU A 340 10.66 -0.60 -19.65
C LEU A 340 10.17 -0.61 -18.20
N LYS A 341 9.53 0.46 -17.74
CA LYS A 341 9.07 0.64 -16.36
C LYS A 341 10.20 0.39 -15.35
N ILE A 342 11.38 0.94 -15.62
CA ILE A 342 12.55 0.90 -14.74
C ILE A 342 12.60 2.21 -13.97
N LYS A 343 12.63 2.12 -12.63
CA LYS A 343 12.72 3.30 -11.76
C LYS A 343 14.17 3.61 -11.43
N ILE A 344 14.54 4.87 -11.57
CA ILE A 344 15.85 5.40 -11.19
C ILE A 344 15.79 5.89 -9.74
N ASN A 345 16.71 5.42 -8.90
CA ASN A 345 16.79 5.76 -7.48
C ASN A 345 17.82 6.87 -7.21
N LEU A 346 18.88 6.94 -8.02
CA LEU A 346 19.97 7.93 -7.95
C LEU A 346 20.49 8.18 -9.37
N MET A 347 20.83 9.40 -9.72
CA MET A 347 21.35 9.76 -11.06
C MET A 347 22.47 10.78 -10.97
N GLN A 348 23.52 10.64 -11.77
CA GLN A 348 24.61 11.60 -11.87
C GLN A 348 25.03 11.75 -13.33
N ASN A 349 25.18 13.01 -13.76
CA ASN A 349 25.58 13.35 -15.11
C ASN A 349 27.02 13.88 -15.12
N ALA A 350 27.80 13.45 -16.10
CA ALA A 350 29.08 14.02 -16.46
C ALA A 350 29.05 14.47 -17.93
N ALA A 351 30.15 15.04 -18.43
CA ALA A 351 30.21 15.57 -19.78
C ALA A 351 29.79 14.56 -20.86
N ILE A 352 30.29 13.32 -20.79
CA ILE A 352 30.07 12.27 -21.82
C ILE A 352 29.39 11.02 -21.27
N SER A 353 29.00 11.02 -20.00
CA SER A 353 28.41 9.86 -19.35
C SER A 353 27.24 10.22 -18.44
N PHE A 354 26.32 9.28 -18.34
CA PHE A 354 25.17 9.27 -17.45
C PHE A 354 25.27 8.03 -16.58
N SER A 355 25.32 8.22 -15.26
CA SER A 355 25.35 7.12 -14.29
C SER A 355 24.06 7.13 -13.47
N CYS A 356 23.48 5.96 -13.24
CA CYS A 356 22.27 5.83 -12.43
C CYS A 356 22.26 4.55 -11.59
N CYS A 357 21.63 4.64 -10.41
CA CYS A 357 21.32 3.51 -9.56
C CYS A 357 19.87 3.07 -9.80
N ILE A 358 19.65 1.77 -10.02
CA ILE A 358 18.34 1.16 -10.23
C ILE A 358 18.15 -0.11 -9.39
N ASP A 359 16.89 -0.51 -9.22
CA ASP A 359 16.56 -1.81 -8.63
C ASP A 359 17.00 -2.96 -9.56
N ASN A 360 17.59 -4.02 -9.01
CA ASN A 360 18.05 -5.15 -9.81
C ASN A 360 16.87 -5.98 -10.35
N SER A 361 16.57 -5.78 -11.64
CA SER A 361 15.63 -6.59 -12.41
C SER A 361 16.37 -7.15 -13.64
N PRO A 362 16.93 -8.37 -13.56
CA PRO A 362 17.82 -8.90 -14.60
C PRO A 362 17.22 -8.84 -16.01
N GLU A 363 15.97 -9.26 -16.19
CA GLU A 363 15.29 -9.26 -17.49
C GLU A 363 15.13 -7.85 -18.08
N LYS A 364 14.73 -6.88 -17.26
CA LYS A 364 14.58 -5.48 -17.68
C LYS A 364 15.92 -4.84 -17.99
N ILE A 365 16.93 -5.12 -17.16
CA ILE A 365 18.29 -4.61 -17.33
C ILE A 365 18.91 -5.16 -18.62
N GLU A 366 18.77 -6.45 -18.90
CA GLU A 366 19.26 -7.06 -20.14
C GLU A 366 18.61 -6.40 -21.37
N THR A 367 17.29 -6.17 -21.31
CA THR A 367 16.55 -5.48 -22.38
C THR A 367 17.01 -4.03 -22.56
N LEU A 368 17.20 -3.31 -21.46
CA LEU A 368 17.72 -1.94 -21.45
C LEU A 368 19.12 -1.87 -22.07
N ILE A 369 20.03 -2.76 -21.66
CA ILE A 369 21.40 -2.83 -22.17
C ILE A 369 21.38 -3.08 -23.67
N LYS A 370 20.59 -4.05 -24.16
CA LYS A 370 20.47 -4.36 -25.59
C LYS A 370 20.02 -3.14 -26.40
N ALA A 371 19.02 -2.40 -25.91
CA ALA A 371 18.50 -1.21 -26.58
C ALA A 371 19.50 -0.03 -26.59
N LEU A 372 20.31 0.13 -25.54
CA LEU A 372 21.31 1.20 -25.47
C LEU A 372 22.63 0.86 -26.18
N HIS A 373 22.92 -0.43 -26.39
CA HIS A 373 24.24 -0.89 -26.85
C HIS A 373 24.63 -0.37 -28.24
N GLU A 374 23.69 0.05 -29.07
CA GLU A 374 23.97 0.58 -30.40
C GLU A 374 24.81 1.88 -30.30
N ASN A 375 24.31 2.85 -29.54
CA ASN A 375 24.86 4.21 -29.47
C ASN A 375 25.78 4.44 -28.26
N TYR A 376 25.68 3.60 -27.23
CA TYR A 376 26.38 3.81 -25.96
C TYR A 376 27.24 2.61 -25.55
N LYS A 377 28.34 2.91 -24.88
CA LYS A 377 29.11 1.94 -24.10
C LYS A 377 28.47 1.85 -22.72
N ILE A 378 28.17 0.62 -22.28
CA ILE A 378 27.48 0.37 -21.02
C ILE A 378 28.38 -0.41 -20.07
N GLU A 379 28.50 0.06 -18.84
CA GLU A 379 29.17 -0.62 -17.73
C GLU A 379 28.19 -0.74 -16.56
N TYR A 380 28.21 -1.84 -15.83
CA TYR A 380 27.34 -1.99 -14.66
C TYR A 380 27.97 -2.78 -13.52
N ASN A 381 27.52 -2.50 -12.30
CA ASN A 381 27.91 -3.21 -11.09
C ASN A 381 26.65 -3.64 -10.33
N GLU A 382 26.53 -4.93 -10.02
CA GLU A 382 25.40 -5.49 -9.28
C GLU A 382 25.76 -5.76 -7.82
N GLY A 383 24.76 -6.16 -7.04
CA GLY A 383 24.94 -6.56 -5.63
C GLY A 383 25.20 -5.37 -4.72
N LEU A 384 24.77 -4.18 -5.11
CA LEU A 384 25.02 -2.95 -4.37
C LEU A 384 23.90 -2.64 -3.38
N GLU A 385 24.19 -1.79 -2.40
CA GLU A 385 23.22 -1.22 -1.48
C GLU A 385 23.19 0.30 -1.60
N LEU A 386 22.01 0.88 -1.80
CA LEU A 386 21.82 2.33 -1.74
C LEU A 386 21.42 2.71 -0.31
N LEU A 387 22.37 3.31 0.41
CA LEU A 387 22.16 3.89 1.72
C LEU A 387 21.73 5.35 1.57
N THR A 388 20.63 5.72 2.20
CA THR A 388 20.18 7.11 2.32
C THR A 388 20.09 7.48 3.80
N VAL A 389 20.73 8.59 4.19
CA VAL A 389 20.62 9.18 5.52
C VAL A 389 20.11 10.61 5.38
N ARG A 390 18.94 10.87 5.96
CA ARG A 390 18.37 12.22 6.11
C ARG A 390 18.64 12.74 7.51
N TYR A 391 18.76 14.06 7.65
CA TYR A 391 19.13 14.73 8.90
C TYR A 391 20.37 14.10 9.55
N ASN A 392 21.42 13.90 8.74
CA ASN A 392 22.66 13.28 9.19
C ASN A 392 23.32 14.09 10.32
N LYS A 393 23.09 13.68 11.56
CA LYS A 393 23.71 14.20 12.77
C LYS A 393 24.80 13.24 13.23
N ASP A 394 25.77 13.76 13.98
CA ASP A 394 26.78 12.97 14.71
C ASP A 394 27.63 12.02 13.86
N GLY A 395 27.69 12.23 12.54
CA GLY A 395 28.50 11.39 11.65
C GLY A 395 27.93 10.00 11.38
N VAL A 396 26.63 9.76 11.62
CA VAL A 396 25.96 8.47 11.38
C VAL A 396 26.27 7.89 10.00
N MET A 397 26.26 8.72 8.95
CA MET A 397 26.64 8.26 7.60
C MET A 397 28.04 7.63 7.55
N ASN A 398 29.03 8.23 8.21
CA ASN A 398 30.41 7.73 8.20
C ASN A 398 30.52 6.40 8.95
N GLU A 399 29.78 6.25 10.05
CA GLU A 399 29.71 4.99 10.81
C GLU A 399 29.09 3.88 9.95
N LEU A 400 28.02 4.20 9.21
CA LEU A 400 27.34 3.26 8.33
C LEU A 400 28.17 2.91 7.09
N ILE A 401 29.00 3.82 6.57
CA ILE A 401 29.90 3.56 5.45
C ILE A 401 31.12 2.72 5.90
N ASN A 402 31.49 2.74 7.18
CA ASN A 402 32.75 2.18 7.67
C ASN A 402 33.05 0.78 7.11
N ASN A 403 34.25 0.60 6.58
CA ASN A 403 34.73 -0.62 5.91
C ASN A 403 33.99 -1.04 4.61
N ARG A 404 33.18 -0.15 4.01
CA ARG A 404 32.52 -0.41 2.71
C ARG A 404 33.09 0.48 1.61
N THR A 405 33.01 0.01 0.37
CA THR A 405 33.47 0.81 -0.79
C THR A 405 32.33 1.69 -1.28
N VAL A 406 32.55 3.00 -1.31
CA VAL A 406 31.60 3.96 -1.90
C VAL A 406 31.87 4.06 -3.40
N LEU A 407 30.88 3.69 -4.22
CA LEU A 407 30.96 3.81 -5.68
C LEU A 407 30.39 5.13 -6.20
N LEU A 408 29.38 5.67 -5.50
CA LEU A 408 28.70 6.91 -5.83
C LEU A 408 28.21 7.56 -4.55
N GLU A 409 28.40 8.88 -4.39
CA GLU A 409 27.83 9.65 -3.27
C GLU A 409 27.17 10.92 -3.80
N GLN A 410 25.99 11.23 -3.27
CA GLN A 410 25.33 12.52 -3.45
C GLN A 410 25.00 13.15 -2.10
N ARG A 411 25.22 14.45 -2.02
CA ARG A 411 25.04 15.21 -0.78
C ARG A 411 24.27 16.49 -1.04
N SER A 412 23.22 16.66 -0.26
CA SER A 412 22.47 17.90 -0.08
C SER A 412 22.57 18.34 1.40
N PRO A 413 22.04 19.52 1.77
CA PRO A 413 22.07 19.96 3.17
C PRO A 413 21.35 19.02 4.15
N VAL A 414 20.33 18.27 3.68
CA VAL A 414 19.50 17.40 4.53
C VAL A 414 19.77 15.92 4.29
N THR A 415 20.03 15.54 3.04
CA THR A 415 20.11 14.13 2.61
C THR A 415 21.50 13.80 2.08
N ILE A 416 22.03 12.66 2.51
CA ILE A 416 23.22 12.01 1.93
C ILE A 416 22.78 10.65 1.39
N GLN A 417 23.12 10.36 0.14
CA GLN A 417 22.96 9.03 -0.45
C GLN A 417 24.33 8.48 -0.83
N ALA A 418 24.63 7.23 -0.48
CA ALA A 418 25.81 6.53 -0.94
C ALA A 418 25.44 5.16 -1.48
N LEU A 419 25.99 4.83 -2.64
CA LEU A 419 25.90 3.52 -3.26
C LEU A 419 27.14 2.70 -2.87
N LEU A 420 26.89 1.60 -2.17
CA LEU A 420 27.91 0.87 -1.42
C LEU A 420 28.06 -0.54 -1.96
N LYS A 421 29.31 -1.02 -1.91
CA LYS A 421 29.70 -2.40 -2.21
C LYS A 421 30.34 -3.07 -0.99
#